data_AF-A0A257YJ10-F1
#
_entry.id   AF-A0A257YJ10-F1
#
_cell.length_a   1.000
_cell.length_b   1.000
_cell.length_c   1.000
_cell.angle_alpha   90.00
_cell.angle_beta   90.00
_cell.angle_gamma   90.00
#
_symmetry.space_group_name_H-M   'P 1'
#
loop_
_entity.id
_entity.type
_entity.pdbx_description
1 polymer ?
#
loop_
_entity_poly.entity_id
_entity_poly.type
_entity_poly.pdbx_seq_one_letter_code
_entity_poly.pdbx_strand_id
1 'polypeptide(L)' 'MQTISTASHADTANYLAALAFAERRALHSFFDQHVIEDERGRYVAIDEGDYDALPMTLIDRVVHTVPGRMSDEF' A
#
# COMPACT_ATOMS: atom_id res chain seq x y z
N MET A 1 25.29 11.34 19.96
CA MET A 1 23.95 11.89 19.69
C MET A 1 23.21 10.90 18.80
N GLN A 2 22.13 10.28 19.28
CA GLN A 2 21.33 9.36 18.49
C GLN A 2 20.28 10.16 17.70
N THR A 3 20.42 10.23 16.38
CA THR A 3 19.46 10.82 15.44
C THR A 3 18.41 9.79 14.99
N ILE A 4 18.01 8.88 15.88
CA ILE A 4 17.17 7.72 15.54
C ILE A 4 15.66 8.08 15.56
N SER A 5 15.28 9.25 16.10
CA SER A 5 13.91 9.41 16.63
C SER A 5 12.92 10.22 15.79
N THR A 6 13.29 10.86 14.67
CA THR A 6 12.33 11.65 13.88
C THR A 6 12.10 11.10 12.48
N ALA A 7 13.17 10.73 11.78
CA ALA A 7 13.09 10.14 10.44
C ALA A 7 12.37 8.78 10.46
N SER A 8 12.68 7.91 11.42
CA SER A 8 12.01 6.61 11.60
C SER A 8 10.51 6.75 11.91
N HIS A 9 10.15 7.78 12.68
CA HIS A 9 8.76 8.04 13.06
C HIS A 9 7.98 8.63 11.87
N ALA A 10 8.60 9.51 11.09
CA ALA A 10 8.02 10.04 9.86
C ALA A 10 7.83 8.93 8.81
N ASP A 11 8.81 8.04 8.67
CA ASP A 11 8.73 6.86 7.80
C ASP A 11 7.56 5.94 8.21
N THR A 12 7.50 5.58 9.50
CA THR A 12 6.40 4.78 10.05
C THR A 12 5.04 5.47 9.82
N ALA A 13 4.95 6.77 10.04
CA ALA A 13 3.71 7.51 9.83
C ALA A 13 3.28 7.52 8.35
N ASN A 14 4.23 7.65 7.41
CA ASN A 14 3.95 7.60 5.98
C ASN A 14 3.46 6.21 5.55
N TYR A 15 4.10 5.14 6.05
CA TYR A 15 3.66 3.77 5.81
C TYR A 15 2.24 3.53 6.34
N LEU A 16 1.97 3.92 7.59
CA LEU A 16 0.64 3.74 8.20
C LEU A 16 -0.43 4.56 7.49
N ALA A 17 -0.10 5.74 6.96
CA ALA A 17 -1.03 6.53 6.16
C ALA A 17 -1.39 5.84 4.84
N ALA A 18 -0.40 5.25 4.14
CA ALA A 18 -0.64 4.47 2.93
C ALA A 18 -1.45 3.20 3.23
N LEU A 19 -1.15 2.50 4.32
CA LEU A 19 -1.90 1.32 4.77
C LEU A 19 -3.36 1.66 5.08
N ALA A 20 -3.62 2.72 5.87
CA ALA A 20 -4.97 3.15 6.18
C ALA A 20 -5.77 3.56 4.92
N PHE A 21 -5.10 4.10 3.91
CA PHE A 21 -5.72 4.37 2.62
C PHE A 21 -6.06 3.07 1.87
N ALA A 22 -5.12 2.12 1.80
CA ALA A 22 -5.34 0.80 1.21
C ALA A 22 -6.52 0.07 1.88
N GLU A 23 -6.58 0.06 3.22
CA GLU A 23 -7.69 -0.56 3.96
C GLU A 23 -9.05 0.06 3.63
N ARG A 24 -9.13 1.39 3.50
CA ARG A 24 -10.36 2.08 3.12
C ARG A 24 -10.77 1.76 1.68
N ARG A 25 -9.79 1.70 0.77
CA ARG A 25 -10.06 1.37 -0.64
C ARG A 25 -10.49 -0.08 -0.82
N ALA A 26 -9.90 -1.01 -0.07
CA ALA A 26 -10.24 -2.44 -0.09
C ALA A 26 -11.72 -2.72 0.24
N LEU A 27 -12.36 -1.89 1.08
CA LEU A 27 -13.79 -2.00 1.38
C LEU A 27 -14.70 -1.78 0.17
N HIS A 28 -14.15 -1.19 -0.90
CA HIS A 28 -14.87 -0.79 -2.09
C HIS A 28 -14.27 -1.36 -3.38
N SER A 29 -13.36 -2.34 -3.28
CA SER A 29 -12.76 -3.04 -4.41
C SER A 29 -12.83 -4.55 -4.22
N PHE A 30 -13.07 -5.27 -5.32
CA PHE A 30 -12.92 -6.72 -5.39
C PHE A 30 -11.46 -7.15 -5.44
N PHE A 31 -10.58 -6.23 -5.83
CA PHE A 31 -9.17 -6.48 -6.05
C PHE A 31 -8.34 -6.11 -4.83
N ASP A 32 -7.18 -6.75 -4.71
CA ASP A 32 -6.25 -6.49 -3.63
C ASP A 32 -5.65 -5.08 -3.74
N GLN A 33 -5.36 -4.48 -2.59
CA GLN A 33 -4.70 -3.19 -2.49
C GLN A 33 -3.25 -3.42 -2.05
N HIS A 34 -2.30 -2.98 -2.85
CA HIS A 34 -0.88 -3.13 -2.55
C HIS A 34 -0.30 -1.81 -2.05
N VAL A 35 0.32 -1.83 -0.88
CA VAL A 35 1.22 -0.77 -0.45
C VAL A 35 2.60 -1.06 -1.03
N ILE A 36 3.11 -0.15 -1.84
CA ILE A 36 4.46 -0.22 -2.42
C ILE A 36 5.35 0.85 -1.81
N GLU A 37 6.64 0.56 -1.71
CA GLU A 37 7.68 1.54 -1.41
C GLU A 37 8.38 1.94 -2.72
N ASP A 38 8.39 3.24 -3.04
CA ASP A 38 9.08 3.74 -4.23
C ASP A 38 10.60 3.90 -4.02
N GLU A 39 11.33 4.17 -5.11
CA GLU A 39 12.80 4.36 -5.07
C GLU A 39 13.26 5.52 -4.18
N ARG A 40 12.34 6.37 -3.73
CA ARG A 40 12.61 7.53 -2.87
C ARG A 40 12.19 7.26 -1.42
N GLY A 41 11.81 6.03 -1.08
CA GLY A 41 11.34 5.64 0.26
C GLY A 41 9.96 6.18 0.61
N ARG A 42 9.10 6.43 -0.39
CA ARG A 42 7.72 6.88 -0.18
C ARG A 42 6.76 5.72 -0.36
N TYR A 43 5.74 5.68 0.49
CA TYR A 43 4.71 4.65 0.41
C TYR A 43 3.50 5.14 -0.38
N VAL A 44 2.98 4.30 -1.25
CA VAL A 44 1.73 4.54 -1.97
C VAL A 44 0.91 3.27 -2.02
N ALA A 45 -0.40 3.42 -1.90
CA ALA A 45 -1.35 2.34 -2.08
C ALA A 45 -1.87 2.35 -3.51
N ILE A 46 -1.77 1.22 -4.18
CA ILE A 46 -2.30 0.97 -5.52
C ILE A 46 -3.35 -0.13 -5.47
N ASP A 47 -4.33 -0.03 -6.35
CA ASP A 47 -5.39 -1.04 -6.50
C ASP A 47 -5.01 -1.94 -7.66
N GLU A 48 -4.98 -3.25 -7.44
CA GLU A 48 -4.67 -4.20 -8.50
C GLU A 48 -5.65 -4.05 -9.67
N GLY A 49 -6.92 -3.69 -9.40
CA GLY A 49 -7.93 -3.46 -10.43
C GLY A 49 -7.70 -2.23 -11.32
N ASP A 50 -6.78 -1.32 -10.96
CA ASP A 50 -6.38 -0.19 -11.81
C ASP A 50 -5.44 -0.63 -12.96
N TYR A 51 -4.99 -1.88 -12.96
CA TYR A 51 -4.02 -2.43 -13.90
C TYR A 51 -4.57 -3.67 -14.60
N ASP A 52 -4.29 -3.83 -15.91
CA ASP A 52 -4.61 -5.08 -16.62
C ASP A 52 -3.80 -6.25 -16.05
N ALA A 53 -2.49 -6.05 -15.92
CA ALA A 53 -1.56 -6.91 -15.21
C ALA A 53 -0.58 -6.00 -14.47
N LEU A 54 -0.42 -6.23 -13.17
CA LEU A 54 0.50 -5.44 -12.37
C LEU A 54 1.94 -5.65 -12.87
N PRO A 55 2.66 -4.60 -13.31
CA PRO A 55 4.04 -4.75 -13.77
C PRO A 55 4.93 -5.37 -12.70
N MET A 56 5.81 -6.30 -13.10
CA MET A 56 6.77 -6.96 -12.19
C MET A 56 7.59 -5.96 -11.36
N THR A 57 7.91 -4.81 -11.95
CA THR A 57 8.65 -3.72 -11.27
C THR A 57 7.89 -3.12 -10.08
N LEU A 58 6.56 -3.17 -10.08
CA LEU A 58 5.72 -2.76 -8.95
C LEU A 58 5.53 -3.90 -7.95
N ILE A 59 5.39 -5.15 -8.44
CA ILE A 59 5.29 -6.36 -7.59
C ILE A 59 6.50 -6.47 -6.66
N ASP A 60 7.71 -6.29 -7.20
CA ASP A 60 8.96 -6.38 -6.42
C ASP A 60 9.07 -5.31 -5.32
N ARG A 61 8.20 -4.30 -5.35
CA ARG A 61 8.17 -3.16 -4.41
C ARG A 61 7.02 -3.25 -3.41
N VAL A 62 6.18 -4.28 -3.49
CA VAL A 62 5.08 -4.48 -2.55
C VAL A 62 5.64 -4.79 -1.17
N VAL A 63 5.34 -3.92 -0.22
CA VAL A 63 5.70 -4.10 1.20
C VAL A 63 4.53 -4.64 2.01
N HIS A 64 3.30 -4.42 1.56
CA HIS A 64 2.10 -4.98 2.19
C HIS A 64 0.96 -5.14 1.18
N THR A 65 0.12 -6.15 1.39
CA THR A 65 -1.10 -6.36 0.59
C THR A 65 -2.30 -6.44 1.52
N VAL A 66 -3.31 -5.63 1.23
CA VAL A 66 -4.63 -5.68 1.88
C VAL A 66 -5.59 -6.38 0.93
N PRO A 67 -6.17 -7.52 1.33
CA PRO A 67 -7.12 -8.22 0.48
C PRO A 67 -8.34 -7.36 0.12
N GLY A 68 -8.81 -7.45 -1.12
CA GLY A 68 -10.10 -6.88 -1.54
C GLY A 68 -11.23 -7.40 -0.65
N ARG A 69 -12.16 -6.53 -0.26
CA ARG A 69 -13.27 -6.87 0.67
C ARG A 69 -14.65 -6.61 0.09
N MET A 70 -14.73 -6.12 -1.14
CA MET A 70 -16.00 -6.08 -1.85
C MET A 70 -16.42 -7.51 -2.22
N SER A 71 -17.68 -7.84 -1.98
CA SER A 71 -18.29 -9.11 -2.37
C SER A 71 -19.59 -8.82 -3.12
N ASP A 72 -19.84 -9.59 -4.18
CA ASP A 72 -21.06 -9.59 -4.99
C ASP A 72 -21.94 -10.82 -4.71
N GLU A 73 -21.56 -11.64 -3.73
CA GLU A 73 -22.34 -12.79 -3.30
C GLU A 73 -23.54 -12.34 -2.44
N PHE A 74 -24.75 -12.68 -2.91
CA PHE A 74 -26.04 -12.47 -2.23
C PHE A 74 -26.70 -13.82 -1.89
#